data_AF-A0A2B4RRF5-F1
#
_entry.id   AF-A0A2B4RRF5-F1
#
_cell.length_a   1.000
_cell.length_b   1.000
_cell.length_c   1.000
_cell.angle_alpha   90.00
_cell.angle_beta   90.00
_cell.angle_gamma   90.00
#
_symmetry.space_group_name_H-M   'P 1'
#
loop_
_entity.id
_entity.type
_entity.pdbx_description
1 polymer ?
#
loop_
_entity_poly.entity_id
_entity_poly.type
_entity_poly.pdbx_seq_one_letter_code
_entity_poly.pdbx_strand_id
1 'polypeptide(L)'
;MADEEVNNSDCDNLTKVNKKISKRSLKRLQLTAAKKLRCDLCPNKRFTSLKMYDDHMASKKHGKIKLRKDSEGAWVCQACDLVLSSQSEWVKHLCGRRHNFKLKEWSLKLFPTLYPVTQQEIDLLDDSCYEETEENEKEDNGW
;
A
#
# COMPACT_ATOMS: atom_id res chain seq x y z
N MET A 1 -15.73 39.63 -23.83
CA MET A 1 -14.63 38.68 -23.55
C MET A 1 -15.20 37.32 -23.85
N ALA A 2 -14.63 36.65 -24.85
CA ALA A 2 -15.09 35.37 -25.35
C ALA A 2 -14.66 34.26 -24.40
N ASP A 3 -15.61 33.40 -24.04
CA ASP A 3 -15.38 32.19 -23.26
C ASP A 3 -14.62 31.16 -24.11
N GLU A 4 -13.64 30.52 -23.48
CA GLU A 4 -12.72 29.56 -24.08
C GLU A 4 -13.42 28.27 -24.54
N GLU A 5 -13.05 27.85 -25.74
CA GLU A 5 -13.44 26.61 -26.37
C GLU A 5 -12.80 25.39 -25.68
N VAL A 6 -13.63 24.43 -25.26
CA VAL A 6 -13.18 23.03 -25.11
C VAL A 6 -13.83 22.23 -26.22
N ASN A 7 -13.02 21.99 -27.25
CA ASN A 7 -13.34 21.22 -28.43
C ASN A 7 -13.59 19.74 -28.12
N ASN A 8 -14.60 19.22 -28.81
CA ASN A 8 -14.99 17.82 -28.96
C ASN A 8 -13.82 16.87 -29.26
N SER A 9 -13.89 15.64 -28.74
CA SER A 9 -13.61 14.47 -29.58
C SER A 9 -14.26 13.19 -29.01
N ASP A 10 -15.48 12.94 -29.49
CA ASP A 10 -15.98 11.65 -29.98
C ASP A 10 -15.88 10.41 -29.07
N CYS A 11 -16.97 10.12 -28.35
CA CYS A 11 -17.28 8.76 -27.94
C CYS A 11 -18.73 8.35 -28.20
N ASP A 12 -19.33 8.79 -29.30
CA ASP A 12 -20.64 8.30 -29.74
C ASP A 12 -20.56 7.76 -31.17
N ASN A 13 -20.20 6.48 -31.30
CA ASN A 13 -20.59 5.67 -32.45
C ASN A 13 -20.39 4.18 -32.19
N LEU A 14 -21.24 3.59 -31.35
CA LEU A 14 -21.44 2.14 -31.33
C LEU A 14 -22.60 1.75 -32.27
N THR A 15 -22.45 2.05 -33.56
CA THR A 15 -23.36 1.59 -34.59
C THR A 15 -23.18 0.09 -34.85
N LYS A 16 -24.25 -0.65 -34.57
CA LYS A 16 -24.54 -2.03 -35.00
C LYS A 16 -23.86 -2.42 -36.33
N VAL A 17 -22.90 -3.34 -36.27
CA VAL A 17 -22.58 -4.25 -37.39
C VAL A 17 -22.77 -5.67 -36.89
N ASN A 18 -23.99 -6.20 -37.04
CA ASN A 18 -24.33 -7.58 -36.67
C ASN A 18 -23.92 -8.54 -37.80
N LYS A 19 -22.62 -8.61 -38.10
CA LYS A 19 -22.05 -9.66 -38.97
C LYS A 19 -21.79 -10.88 -38.08
N LYS A 20 -22.35 -12.04 -38.43
CA LYS A 20 -22.08 -13.33 -37.76
C LYS A 20 -20.60 -13.70 -37.96
N ILE A 21 -19.73 -13.18 -37.09
CA ILE A 21 -18.31 -13.52 -37.07
C ILE A 21 -18.20 -15.00 -36.67
N SER A 22 -17.51 -15.79 -37.48
CA SER A 22 -17.22 -17.18 -37.16
C SER A 22 -16.51 -17.27 -35.81
N LYS A 23 -16.88 -18.27 -34.99
CA LYS A 23 -16.21 -18.59 -33.70
C LYS A 23 -14.68 -18.62 -33.83
N ARG A 24 -14.17 -19.08 -34.98
CA ARG A 24 -12.73 -19.15 -35.26
C ARG A 24 -12.09 -17.78 -35.47
N SER A 25 -12.80 -16.85 -36.11
CA SER A 25 -12.36 -15.47 -36.32
C SER A 25 -12.39 -14.69 -35.00
N LEU A 26 -13.48 -14.82 -34.23
CA LEU A 26 -13.60 -14.20 -32.90
C LEU A 26 -12.45 -14.61 -31.98
N LYS A 27 -12.12 -15.91 -31.92
CA LYS A 27 -11.00 -16.41 -31.11
C LYS A 27 -9.65 -15.81 -31.54
N ARG A 28 -9.46 -15.60 -32.85
CA ARG A 28 -8.24 -14.99 -33.41
C ARG A 28 -8.13 -13.51 -33.03
N LEU A 29 -9.23 -12.75 -33.10
CA LEU A 29 -9.27 -11.36 -32.63
C LEU A 29 -8.99 -11.26 -31.13
N GLN A 30 -9.61 -12.12 -30.32
CA GLN A 30 -9.40 -12.15 -28.87
C GLN A 30 -7.95 -12.43 -28.50
N LEU A 31 -7.27 -13.35 -29.20
CA LEU A 31 -5.85 -13.62 -29.02
C LEU A 31 -4.98 -12.41 -29.39
N THR A 32 -5.29 -11.74 -30.50
CA THR A 32 -4.57 -10.53 -30.92
C THR A 32 -4.77 -9.39 -29.92
N ALA A 33 -5.97 -9.21 -29.40
CA ALA A 33 -6.28 -8.22 -28.38
C ALA A 33 -5.58 -8.54 -27.05
N ALA A 34 -5.68 -9.79 -26.56
CA ALA A 34 -5.05 -10.21 -25.31
C ALA A 34 -3.53 -10.03 -25.31
N LYS A 35 -2.87 -10.27 -26.45
CA LYS A 35 -1.42 -10.05 -26.61
C LYS A 35 -1.01 -8.58 -26.44
N LYS A 36 -1.93 -7.62 -26.60
CA LYS A 36 -1.67 -6.18 -26.38
C LYS A 36 -1.97 -5.73 -24.96
N LEU A 37 -2.77 -6.49 -24.19
CA LEU A 37 -3.08 -6.16 -22.80
C LEU A 37 -1.84 -6.24 -21.92
N ARG A 38 -1.60 -5.21 -21.12
CA ARG A 38 -0.53 -5.11 -20.14
C ARG A 38 -1.11 -4.52 -18.87
N CYS A 39 -0.48 -4.86 -17.75
CA CYS A 39 -0.84 -4.32 -16.45
C CYS A 39 0.31 -3.42 -15.99
N ASP A 40 0.02 -2.14 -15.78
CA ASP A 40 1.04 -1.14 -15.39
C ASP A 40 1.59 -1.39 -13.98
N LEU A 41 0.84 -2.12 -13.15
CA LEU A 41 1.25 -2.53 -11.81
C LEU A 41 2.03 -3.86 -11.81
N CYS A 42 1.98 -4.62 -12.90
CA CYS A 42 2.58 -5.95 -13.00
C CYS A 42 3.29 -6.12 -14.35
N PRO A 43 4.42 -5.42 -14.58
CA PRO A 43 5.09 -5.37 -15.88
C PRO A 43 5.56 -6.74 -16.39
N ASN A 44 5.85 -7.67 -15.48
CA ASN A 44 6.30 -9.03 -15.82
C ASN A 44 5.14 -9.99 -16.21
N LYS A 45 3.88 -9.56 -16.16
CA LYS A 45 2.74 -10.42 -16.50
C LYS A 45 2.30 -10.22 -17.95
N ARG A 46 2.24 -11.34 -18.68
CA ARG A 46 1.73 -11.40 -20.06
C ARG A 46 0.46 -12.24 -20.09
N PHE A 47 -0.50 -11.77 -20.86
CA PHE A 47 -1.81 -12.42 -20.96
C PHE A 47 -1.97 -13.03 -22.34
N THR A 48 -2.42 -14.29 -22.39
CA THR A 48 -2.67 -15.03 -23.64
C THR A 48 -4.16 -15.07 -23.99
N SER A 49 -5.02 -14.60 -23.09
CA SER A 49 -6.47 -14.51 -23.26
C SER A 49 -7.01 -13.31 -22.47
N LEU A 50 -8.13 -12.74 -22.91
CA LEU A 50 -8.84 -11.69 -22.16
C LEU A 50 -9.24 -12.19 -20.77
N LYS A 51 -9.77 -13.43 -20.69
CA LYS A 51 -10.14 -14.03 -19.40
C LYS A 51 -8.98 -14.06 -18.40
N MET A 52 -7.76 -14.34 -18.86
CA MET A 52 -6.58 -14.34 -17.97
C MET A 52 -6.22 -12.94 -17.47
N TYR A 53 -6.48 -11.92 -18.29
CA TYR A 53 -6.31 -10.53 -17.87
C TYR A 53 -7.36 -10.15 -16.82
N ASP A 54 -8.61 -10.48 -17.07
CA ASP A 54 -9.72 -10.21 -16.14
C ASP A 54 -9.51 -10.92 -14.79
N ASP A 55 -9.15 -12.21 -14.83
CA ASP A 55 -8.83 -13.00 -13.63
C ASP A 55 -7.62 -12.41 -12.88
N HIS A 56 -6.63 -11.86 -13.60
CA HIS A 56 -5.50 -11.18 -12.98
C HIS A 56 -5.90 -9.86 -12.31
N MET A 57 -6.71 -9.03 -12.97
CA MET A 57 -7.24 -7.79 -12.41
C MET A 57 -8.07 -8.06 -11.15
N ALA A 58 -8.85 -9.14 -11.13
CA ALA A 58 -9.62 -9.58 -9.97
C ALA A 58 -8.78 -10.32 -8.89
N SER A 59 -7.50 -10.61 -9.17
CA SER A 59 -6.68 -11.43 -8.26
C SER A 59 -6.28 -10.67 -7.00
N LYS A 60 -6.32 -11.36 -5.84
CA LYS A 60 -5.84 -10.81 -4.55
C LYS A 60 -4.38 -10.33 -4.62
N LYS A 61 -3.55 -10.94 -5.48
CA LYS A 61 -2.15 -10.55 -5.68
C LYS A 61 -2.06 -9.17 -6.34
N HIS A 62 -2.84 -8.94 -7.40
CA HIS A 62 -2.89 -7.64 -8.06
C HIS A 62 -3.45 -6.56 -7.12
N GLY A 63 -4.53 -6.88 -6.38
CA GLY A 63 -5.11 -5.96 -5.39
C GLY A 63 -4.12 -5.50 -4.31
N LYS A 64 -3.26 -6.39 -3.81
CA LYS A 64 -2.19 -6.02 -2.86
C LYS A 64 -1.16 -5.07 -3.47
N ILE A 65 -0.81 -5.25 -4.74
CA ILE A 65 0.16 -4.39 -5.43
C ILE A 65 -0.47 -3.01 -5.67
N LYS A 66 -1.74 -2.97 -6.09
CA LYS A 66 -2.51 -1.73 -6.21
C LYS A 66 -2.54 -0.96 -4.89
N LEU A 67 -2.91 -1.63 -3.80
CA LEU A 67 -2.94 -1.02 -2.46
C LEU A 67 -1.57 -0.46 -2.03
N ARG A 68 -0.47 -1.13 -2.37
CA ARG A 68 0.89 -0.66 -2.08
C ARG A 68 1.32 0.53 -2.93
N LYS A 69 0.73 0.73 -4.11
CA LYS A 69 1.04 1.87 -4.97
C LYS A 69 0.24 3.10 -4.55
N ASP A 70 -0.98 2.89 -4.10
CA ASP A 70 -1.92 3.95 -3.69
C ASP A 70 -1.69 4.38 -2.21
N SER A 71 -0.53 4.08 -1.62
CA SER A 71 -0.32 4.11 -0.16
C SER A 71 -0.15 5.49 0.49
N GLU A 72 -0.60 6.57 -0.15
CA GLU A 72 -0.88 7.82 0.56
C GLU A 72 -2.07 7.58 1.50
N GLY A 73 -1.78 7.25 2.77
CA GLY A 73 -2.78 6.91 3.79
C GLY A 73 -2.93 5.40 4.10
N ALA A 74 -1.99 4.55 3.68
CA ALA A 74 -2.03 3.12 4.04
C ALA A 74 -1.53 2.87 5.48
N TRP A 75 -2.12 1.89 6.16
CA TRP A 75 -1.71 1.46 7.50
C TRP A 75 -0.52 0.49 7.37
N VAL A 76 0.69 0.94 7.71
CA VAL A 76 1.92 0.16 7.52
C VAL A 76 2.53 -0.25 8.86
N CYS A 77 2.75 -1.55 9.05
CA CYS A 77 3.39 -2.06 10.24
C CYS A 77 4.86 -2.31 9.93
N GLN A 78 5.73 -1.48 10.48
CA GLN A 78 7.17 -1.57 10.28
C GLN A 78 7.76 -2.84 10.90
N ALA A 79 7.33 -3.24 12.10
CA ALA A 79 7.79 -4.49 12.73
C ALA A 79 7.45 -5.75 11.89
N CYS A 80 6.43 -5.67 11.03
CA CYS A 80 5.96 -6.79 10.22
C CYS A 80 6.22 -6.66 8.72
N ASP A 81 6.65 -5.48 8.25
CA ASP A 81 6.66 -5.03 6.85
C ASP A 81 5.34 -5.35 6.11
N LEU A 82 4.23 -5.04 6.77
CA LEU A 82 2.89 -5.34 6.28
C LEU A 82 2.08 -4.07 6.06
N VAL A 83 1.60 -3.90 4.82
CA VAL A 83 0.66 -2.86 4.42
C VAL A 83 -0.76 -3.39 4.53
N LEU A 84 -1.63 -2.66 5.21
CA LEU A 84 -3.02 -3.01 5.48
C LEU A 84 -3.98 -1.98 4.88
N SER A 85 -5.14 -2.45 4.43
CA SER A 85 -6.11 -1.67 3.64
C SER A 85 -7.09 -0.88 4.47
N SER A 86 -7.20 -1.17 5.77
CA SER A 86 -8.15 -0.49 6.66
C SER A 86 -7.68 -0.48 8.10
N GLN A 87 -8.20 0.47 8.88
CA GLN A 87 -8.00 0.53 10.32
C GLN A 87 -8.47 -0.75 11.04
N SER A 88 -9.58 -1.35 10.59
CA SER A 88 -10.09 -2.58 11.21
C SER A 88 -9.12 -3.76 11.05
N GLU A 89 -8.47 -3.88 9.89
CA GLU A 89 -7.41 -4.86 9.64
C GLU A 89 -6.13 -4.52 10.42
N TRP A 90 -5.81 -3.23 10.54
CA TRP A 90 -4.72 -2.73 11.38
C TRP A 90 -4.86 -3.16 12.84
N VAL A 91 -6.01 -2.90 13.45
CA VAL A 91 -6.28 -3.29 14.85
C VAL A 91 -6.20 -4.81 15.01
N LYS A 92 -6.84 -5.57 14.13
CA LYS A 92 -6.76 -7.05 14.15
C LYS A 92 -5.33 -7.56 13.99
N HIS A 93 -4.52 -6.88 13.18
CA HIS A 93 -3.11 -7.22 13.00
C HIS A 93 -2.31 -7.01 14.29
N LEU A 94 -2.44 -5.85 14.94
CA LEU A 94 -1.72 -5.51 16.18
C LEU A 94 -2.05 -6.49 17.32
N CYS A 95 -3.31 -6.87 17.45
CA CYS A 95 -3.74 -7.86 18.46
C CYS A 95 -3.39 -9.31 18.08
N GLY A 96 -2.84 -9.56 16.89
CA GLY A 96 -2.55 -10.89 16.38
C GLY A 96 -1.29 -11.52 16.99
N ARG A 97 -1.33 -12.83 17.26
CA ARG A 97 -0.16 -13.59 17.80
C ARG A 97 1.10 -13.44 16.95
N ARG A 98 0.96 -13.39 15.62
CA ARG A 98 2.09 -13.23 14.69
C ARG A 98 2.78 -11.87 14.82
N HIS A 99 2.01 -10.80 14.99
CA HIS A 99 2.56 -9.47 15.20
C HIS A 99 3.34 -9.43 16.51
N ASN A 100 2.75 -9.94 17.60
CA ASN A 100 3.39 -10.01 18.91
C ASN A 100 4.72 -10.78 18.90
N PHE A 101 4.78 -11.92 18.20
CA PHE A 101 6.02 -12.68 18.06
C PHE A 101 7.10 -11.87 17.32
N LYS A 102 6.74 -11.27 16.18
CA LYS A 102 7.66 -10.41 15.43
C LYS A 102 8.09 -9.21 16.25
N LEU A 103 7.19 -8.58 17.01
CA LEU A 103 7.50 -7.42 17.84
C LEU A 103 8.54 -7.75 18.91
N LYS A 104 8.46 -8.91 19.55
CA LYS A 104 9.50 -9.40 20.48
C LYS A 104 10.84 -9.64 19.79
N GLU A 105 10.84 -10.27 18.63
CA GLU A 105 12.07 -10.46 17.85
C GLU A 105 12.68 -9.11 17.45
N TRP A 106 11.84 -8.17 17.04
CA TRP A 106 12.23 -6.83 16.62
C TRP A 106 12.78 -6.01 17.79
N SER A 107 12.14 -6.09 18.96
CA SER A 107 12.62 -5.40 20.17
C SER A 107 13.97 -5.93 20.61
N LEU A 108 14.23 -7.23 20.55
CA LEU A 108 15.54 -7.81 20.87
C LEU A 108 16.65 -7.37 19.90
N LYS A 109 16.31 -7.11 18.63
CA LYS A 109 17.28 -6.63 17.63
C LYS A 109 17.61 -5.15 17.80
N LEU A 110 16.62 -4.32 18.09
CA LEU A 110 16.79 -2.87 18.23
C LEU A 110 17.32 -2.48 19.60
N PHE A 111 16.86 -3.19 20.62
CA PHE A 111 17.29 -3.04 22.00
C PHE A 111 17.91 -4.37 22.44
N PRO A 112 19.13 -4.69 21.99
CA PRO A 112 19.89 -5.79 22.53
C PRO A 112 20.31 -5.41 23.96
N THR A 113 19.35 -5.44 24.89
CA THR A 113 19.67 -5.36 26.32
C THR A 113 20.42 -6.64 26.64
N LEU A 114 21.71 -6.53 26.95
CA LEU A 114 22.56 -7.67 27.27
C LEU A 114 22.00 -8.47 28.47
N TYR A 115 21.22 -7.82 29.34
CA TYR A 115 20.49 -8.42 30.45
C TYR A 115 19.18 -7.64 30.69
N PRO A 116 18.10 -8.31 31.14
CA PRO A 116 16.95 -7.59 31.66
C PRO A 116 17.40 -6.79 32.88
N VAL A 117 17.26 -5.46 32.81
CA VAL A 117 17.47 -4.57 33.96
C VAL A 117 16.55 -5.06 35.09
N THR A 118 17.16 -5.41 36.20
CA THR A 118 16.49 -5.89 37.41
C THR A 118 15.84 -4.70 38.13
N GLN A 119 14.77 -4.96 38.89
CA GLN A 119 14.15 -3.91 39.72
C GLN A 119 15.17 -3.24 40.64
N GLN A 120 16.12 -4.01 41.17
CA GLN A 120 17.19 -3.48 42.00
C GLN A 120 18.12 -2.53 41.24
N GLU A 121 18.40 -2.77 39.96
CA GLU A 121 19.16 -1.83 39.12
C GLU A 121 18.35 -0.58 38.77
N ILE A 122 17.03 -0.70 38.60
CA ILE A 122 16.12 0.45 38.40
C ILE A 122 16.10 1.32 39.66
N ASP A 123 15.97 0.71 40.83
CA ASP A 123 15.91 1.41 42.12
C ASP A 123 17.24 2.09 42.48
N LEU A 124 18.34 1.69 41.84
CA LEU A 124 19.67 2.30 41.96
C LEU A 124 19.90 3.45 40.96
N LEU A 125 18.98 3.68 40.00
CA LEU A 125 19.03 4.86 39.15
C LEU A 125 18.66 6.07 40.00
N ASP A 126 19.62 6.96 40.21
CA ASP A 126 19.43 8.19 40.96
C ASP A 126 19.12 9.33 40.00
N ASP A 127 17.83 9.69 39.93
CA ASP A 127 17.34 10.80 39.11
C ASP A 127 17.86 12.17 39.59
N SER A 128 18.50 12.25 40.76
CA SER A 128 19.03 13.51 41.32
C SER A 128 20.13 14.16 40.50
N CYS A 129 20.69 13.44 39.52
CA CYS A 129 21.74 13.95 38.63
C CYS A 129 21.23 14.56 37.31
N TYR A 130 19.94 14.44 37.00
CA TYR A 130 19.34 15.10 35.84
C TYR A 130 18.82 16.47 36.25
N GLU A 131 19.49 17.54 35.81
CA GLU A 131 18.92 18.88 35.88
C GLU A 131 17.83 18.98 34.82
N GLU A 132 16.60 19.32 35.23
CA GLU A 132 15.55 19.72 34.31
C GLU A 132 16.04 20.99 33.60
N THR A 133 16.45 20.87 32.33
CA THR A 133 16.68 22.04 31.50
C THR A 133 15.33 22.67 31.23
N GLU A 134 14.96 23.67 32.03
CA GLU A 134 13.91 24.60 31.65
C GLU A 134 14.36 25.27 30.35
N GLU A 135 13.90 24.77 29.19
CA GLU A 135 13.85 25.55 27.96
C GLU A 135 12.93 26.74 28.24
N ASN A 136 13.54 27.77 28.81
CA ASN A 136 12.96 29.06 28.98
C ASN A 136 12.81 29.61 27.56
N GLU A 137 11.67 29.29 26.93
CA GLU A 137 11.16 29.98 25.76
C GLU A 137 11.15 31.46 26.13
N LYS A 138 12.21 32.16 25.74
CA LYS A 138 12.24 33.61 25.76
C LYS A 138 11.09 34.04 24.87
N GLU A 139 9.98 34.38 25.50
CA GLU A 139 8.99 35.27 24.94
C GLU A 139 9.72 36.56 24.55
N ASP A 140 10.18 36.62 23.30
CA ASP A 140 10.62 37.85 22.65
C ASP A 140 9.38 38.73 22.42
N ASN A 141 8.86 39.30 23.50
CA ASN A 141 8.01 40.48 23.49
C ASN A 141 8.90 41.69 23.20
N GLY A 142 9.05 42.04 21.92
CA GLY A 142 9.96 43.12 21.49
C GLY A 142 9.50 43.89 20.26
N TRP A 143 8.54 44.80 20.48
CA TRP A 143 8.11 45.99 19.70
C TRP A 143 7.48 45.82 18.31
#